data_AF-A0A6G3XWZ4-F1
#
_entry.id   AF-A0A6G3XWZ4-F1
#
_cell.length_a   1.000
_cell.length_b   1.000
_cell.length_c   1.000
_cell.angle_alpha   90.00
_cell.angle_beta   90.00
_cell.angle_gamma   90.00
#
_symmetry.space_group_name_H-M   'P 1'
#
loop_
_entity.id
_entity.type
_entity.pdbx_description
1 polymer ?
#
loop_
_entity_poly.entity_id
_entity_poly.type
_entity_poly.pdbx_seq_one_letter_code
_entity_poly.pdbx_strand_id
1 'polypeptide(L)' 'ASCCLFYTLRPEDTCVTCPRTCDADRVRKLAAAS' A
#
# COMPACT_ATOMS: atom_id res chain seq x y z
N ALA A 1 3.24 2.34 15.78
CA ALA A 1 2.36 3.07 14.86
C ALA A 1 1.98 2.15 13.70
N SER A 2 0.69 1.91 13.44
CA SER A 2 0.30 1.18 12.22
C SER A 2 0.52 2.09 11.02
N CYS A 3 1.29 1.64 10.04
CA CYS A 3 1.77 2.44 8.91
C CYS A 3 0.67 3.09 8.03
N CYS A 4 -0.57 2.60 8.05
CA CYS A 4 -1.73 3.21 7.37
C CYS A 4 -3.00 2.98 8.20
N LEU A 5 -3.72 4.05 8.56
CA LEU A 5 -4.97 4.00 9.33
C LEU A 5 -6.08 3.35 8.49
N PHE A 6 -6.30 2.05 8.69
CA PHE A 6 -7.17 1.20 7.85
C PHE A 6 -8.57 1.77 7.58
N TYR A 7 -9.19 2.32 8.60
CA TYR A 7 -10.60 2.71 8.58
C TYR A 7 -10.81 4.06 7.89
N THR A 8 -9.74 4.77 7.54
CA THR A 8 -9.79 6.05 6.83
C THR A 8 -9.11 6.00 5.47
N LEU A 9 -8.08 5.15 5.30
CA LEU A 9 -7.33 5.01 4.05
C LEU A 9 -7.98 3.99 3.11
N ARG A 10 -8.19 4.42 1.86
CA ARG A 10 -8.61 3.51 0.79
C ARG A 10 -7.48 2.52 0.47
N PRO A 11 -7.78 1.32 -0.04
CA PRO A 11 -6.76 0.33 -0.43
C PRO A 11 -5.75 0.87 -1.46
N GLU A 12 -6.24 1.66 -2.42
CA GLU A 12 -5.43 2.29 -3.46
C GLU A 12 -4.41 3.30 -2.91
N ASP A 13 -4.68 3.89 -1.75
CA ASP A 13 -3.81 4.87 -1.08
C ASP A 13 -2.83 4.25 -0.06
N THR A 14 -2.80 2.92 0.10
CA THR A 14 -1.84 2.28 1.01
C THR A 14 -0.41 2.50 0.56
N CYS A 15 0.51 2.71 1.52
CA CYS A 15 1.93 2.76 1.20
C CYS A 15 2.48 1.38 0.79
N VAL A 16 3.60 1.37 0.07
CA VAL A 16 4.29 0.14 -0.38
C VAL A 16 4.89 -0.68 0.77
N THR A 17 5.00 -0.10 1.96
CA THR A 17 5.45 -0.77 3.19
C THR A 17 4.28 -1.23 4.07
N CYS A 18 3.03 -1.03 3.64
CA CYS A 18 1.87 -1.44 4.41
C CYS A 18 1.77 -2.98 4.45
N PRO A 19 1.64 -3.63 5.62
CA PRO A 19 1.57 -5.08 5.70
C PRO A 19 0.30 -5.67 5.07
N ARG A 20 -0.66 -4.84 4.67
CA ARG A 20 -1.85 -5.26 3.91
C ARG A 20 -1.69 -5.14 2.40
N THR A 21 -0.68 -4.41 1.92
CA THR A 21 -0.39 -4.34 0.50
C THR A 21 0.23 -5.68 0.11
N CYS A 22 -0.53 -6.55 -0.55
CA CYS A 22 -0.02 -7.85 -0.99
C CYS A 22 1.12 -7.64 -2.00
N ASP A 23 1.99 -8.64 -2.17
CA ASP A 23 3.17 -8.49 -3.03
C ASP A 23 2.81 -8.09 -4.47
N ALA A 24 1.72 -8.64 -5.01
CA ALA A 24 1.26 -8.28 -6.35
C ALA A 24 0.89 -6.79 -6.46
N ASP A 25 0.24 -6.24 -5.45
CA ASP A 25 -0.12 -4.82 -5.41
C ASP A 25 1.11 -3.93 -5.14
N ARG A 26 1.98 -4.36 -4.23
CA ARG A 26 3.24 -3.69 -3.92
C ARG A 26 4.12 -3.53 -5.17
N VAL A 27 4.26 -4.61 -5.95
CA VAL A 27 5.05 -4.60 -7.20
C VAL A 27 4.41 -3.68 -8.24
N ARG A 28 3.08 -3.69 -8.39
CA ARG A 28 2.38 -2.77 -9.30
C ARG A 28 2.61 -1.31 -8.93
N LYS A 29 2.48 -0.94 -7.65
CA LYS A 29 2.73 0.44 -7.18
C LYS A 29 4.19 0.86 -7.40
N LEU A 30 5.14 -0.05 -7.16
CA LEU A 30 6.56 0.23 -7.40
C LEU A 30 6.87 0.41 -8.89
N ALA A 31 6.28 -0.42 -9.75
CA ALA A 31 6.43 -0.32 -11.20
C ALA A 31 5.75 0.93 -11.80
N ALA A 32 4.71 1.46 -11.15
CA ALA A 32 4.08 2.71 -11.57
C ALA A 32 4.84 3.96 -11.10
N ALA A 33 5.77 3.83 -10.15
CA ALA A 33 6.57 4.93 -9.60
C ALA A 33 7.92 5.12 -10.33
N SER A 34 8.23 4.29 -11.32
CA SER A 34 9.41 4.34 -12.19
C SER A 34 9.08 4.93 -13.55
#